data_AF-A0A093ZXD8-F1
#
_entry.id   AF-A0A093ZXD8-F1
#
_cell.length_a   1.000
_cell.length_b   1.000
_cell.length_c   1.000
_cell.angle_alpha   90.00
_cell.angle_beta   90.00
_cell.angle_gamma   90.00
#
_symmetry.space_group_name_H-M   'P 1'
#
loop_
_entity.id
_entity.type
_entity.pdbx_description
1 polymer ?
#
loop_
_entity_poly.entity_id
_entity_poly.type
_entity_poly.pdbx_seq_one_letter_code
_entity_poly.pdbx_strand_id
1 'polypeptide(L)'
;MRIRLPFAAPDKADAIPKGAFLFLLLAAAYLGLSSLQLALHINDKALHFLTFFLLTLCFYWILDTSSLQLALHINDKALHFLTFFLLTLCFYWILDTSRRRTLNLTLSVCTALLGVGSEFLQAILPNGRDFDAYDILANVVGSLAAVGLSTWYHKRMVERKRLRKNYSAVPGEDGDMDLELGEGSGAQESGV
;
A
#
# COMPACT_ATOMS: atom_id res chain seq x y z
N MET A 1 10.44 62.14 -4.30
CA MET A 1 9.43 61.58 -3.37
C MET A 1 9.07 60.18 -3.86
N ARG A 2 9.67 59.12 -3.31
CA ARG A 2 9.37 57.72 -3.67
C ARG A 2 8.51 57.12 -2.56
N ILE A 3 7.26 56.83 -2.88
CA ILE A 3 6.30 56.20 -1.97
C ILE A 3 6.65 54.70 -1.92
N ARG A 4 7.08 54.22 -0.75
CA ARG A 4 7.33 52.80 -0.49
C ARG A 4 6.01 52.18 -0.03
N LEU A 5 5.35 51.41 -0.90
CA LEU A 5 4.22 50.59 -0.47
C LEU A 5 4.75 49.46 0.42
N PRO A 6 4.16 49.19 1.59
CA PRO A 6 4.46 47.98 2.34
C PRO A 6 3.84 46.80 1.58
N PHE A 7 4.69 46.01 0.95
CA PHE A 7 4.30 44.66 0.51
C PHE A 7 4.06 43.84 1.77
N ALA A 8 2.79 43.73 2.18
CA ALA A 8 2.38 42.80 3.21
C ALA A 8 2.65 41.39 2.67
N ALA A 9 3.59 40.68 3.29
CA ALA A 9 3.72 39.25 3.09
C ALA A 9 2.39 38.60 3.52
N PRO A 10 1.80 37.68 2.74
CA PRO A 10 0.69 36.89 3.22
C PRO A 10 1.23 35.98 4.35
N ASP A 11 0.98 36.41 5.58
CA ASP A 11 1.18 35.59 6.76
C ASP A 11 0.03 34.59 6.86
N LYS A 12 0.38 33.32 7.09
CA LYS A 12 -0.50 32.15 7.30
C LYS A 12 -1.09 31.50 6.04
N ALA A 13 -0.23 30.82 5.28
CA ALA A 13 -0.67 29.61 4.57
C ALA A 13 -0.89 28.51 5.63
N ASP A 14 -2.16 28.29 5.95
CA ASP A 14 -2.76 26.99 6.26
C ASP A 14 -1.96 26.08 7.21
N ALA A 15 -2.01 26.39 8.50
CA ALA A 15 -1.59 25.46 9.53
C ALA A 15 -2.57 24.27 9.56
N ILE A 16 -2.32 23.28 8.71
CA ILE A 16 -2.92 21.94 8.82
C ILE A 16 -2.69 21.47 10.26
N PRO A 17 -3.73 21.08 11.01
CA PRO A 17 -3.58 20.76 12.42
C PRO A 17 -2.58 19.63 12.56
N LYS A 18 -1.67 19.76 13.53
CA LYS A 18 -0.52 18.85 13.76
C LYS A 18 -0.91 17.39 14.08
N GLY A 19 -2.19 17.02 14.02
CA GLY A 19 -2.68 15.63 14.08
C GLY A 19 -3.31 15.12 12.79
N ALA A 20 -3.55 15.99 11.80
CA ALA A 20 -4.22 15.64 10.55
C ALA A 20 -3.47 14.55 9.80
N PHE A 21 -2.15 14.54 9.89
CA PHE A 21 -1.31 13.56 9.22
C PHE A 21 -1.51 12.13 9.75
N LEU A 22 -1.32 11.93 11.07
CA LEU A 22 -1.56 10.62 11.70
C LEU A 22 -3.02 10.22 11.56
N PHE A 23 -3.93 11.19 11.64
CA PHE A 23 -5.35 10.99 11.38
C PHE A 23 -5.62 10.51 9.94
N LEU A 24 -4.99 11.10 8.92
CA LEU A 24 -5.15 10.71 7.51
C LEU A 24 -4.54 9.32 7.25
N LEU A 25 -3.39 9.01 7.85
CA LEU A 25 -2.77 7.70 7.73
C LEU A 25 -3.61 6.62 8.42
N LEU A 26 -4.13 6.91 9.62
CA LEU A 26 -5.05 6.02 10.33
C LEU A 26 -6.41 5.92 9.62
N ALA A 27 -6.91 6.99 9.03
CA ALA A 27 -8.14 7.00 8.25
C ALA A 27 -7.97 6.19 6.97
N ALA A 28 -6.86 6.35 6.25
CA ALA A 28 -6.53 5.53 5.08
C ALA A 28 -6.35 4.06 5.47
N ALA A 29 -5.65 3.77 6.57
CA ALA A 29 -5.56 2.41 7.10
C ALA A 29 -6.95 1.83 7.42
N TYR A 30 -7.80 2.61 8.09
CA TYR A 30 -9.17 2.23 8.41
C TYR A 30 -10.00 2.00 7.14
N LEU A 31 -9.91 2.87 6.13
CA LEU A 31 -10.61 2.73 4.85
C LEU A 31 -10.10 1.54 4.03
N GLY A 32 -8.81 1.20 4.08
CA GLY A 32 -8.29 -0.01 3.45
C GLY A 32 -8.73 -1.29 4.19
N LEU A 33 -8.78 -1.24 5.53
CA LEU A 33 -9.19 -2.37 6.38
C LEU A 33 -10.72 -2.52 6.50
N SER A 34 -11.50 -1.48 6.22
CA SER A 34 -12.97 -1.48 6.36
C SER A 34 -13.69 -2.33 5.32
N SER A 35 -12.97 -2.82 4.31
CA SER A 35 -13.35 -3.95 3.46
C SER A 35 -13.79 -5.18 4.27
N LEU A 36 -13.29 -5.36 5.50
CA LEU A 36 -13.72 -6.39 6.45
C LEU A 36 -15.07 -6.10 7.14
N GLN A 37 -15.63 -4.90 7.04
CA GLN A 37 -16.79 -4.45 7.82
C GLN A 37 -17.98 -3.95 6.99
N LEU A 38 -17.80 -3.55 5.72
CA LEU A 38 -18.87 -2.94 4.92
C LEU A 38 -19.44 -3.90 3.86
N ALA A 39 -20.47 -4.65 4.23
CA ALA A 39 -21.23 -5.52 3.31
C ALA A 39 -22.27 -4.77 2.45
N LEU A 40 -22.27 -3.43 2.40
CA LEU A 40 -23.28 -2.67 1.69
C LEU A 40 -22.68 -1.54 0.84
N HIS A 41 -22.87 -1.67 -0.47
CA HIS A 41 -22.89 -0.63 -1.50
C HIS A 41 -21.59 0.00 -2.04
N ILE A 42 -20.43 -0.20 -1.40
CA ILE A 42 -19.15 0.34 -1.91
C ILE A 42 -18.35 -0.75 -2.64
N ASN A 43 -17.85 -0.47 -3.84
CA ASN A 43 -16.93 -1.36 -4.55
C ASN A 43 -15.60 -1.44 -3.79
N ASP A 44 -15.34 -2.58 -3.16
CA ASP A 44 -14.15 -2.86 -2.36
C ASP A 44 -12.84 -2.50 -3.09
N LYS A 45 -12.78 -2.75 -4.40
CA LYS A 45 -11.60 -2.42 -5.22
C LYS A 45 -11.42 -0.93 -5.43
N ALA A 46 -12.51 -0.18 -5.59
CA ALA A 46 -12.47 1.27 -5.71
C ALA A 46 -11.99 1.90 -4.38
N LEU A 47 -12.40 1.33 -3.24
CA LEU A 47 -11.97 1.78 -1.93
C LEU A 47 -10.47 1.54 -1.69
N HIS A 48 -9.97 0.35 -2.05
CA HIS A 48 -8.53 0.07 -1.98
C HIS A 48 -7.73 0.95 -2.95
N PHE A 49 -8.24 1.16 -4.17
CA PHE A 49 -7.60 2.04 -5.15
C PHE A 49 -7.51 3.48 -4.66
N LEU A 50 -8.62 4.02 -4.12
CA LEU A 50 -8.64 5.35 -3.53
C LEU A 50 -7.68 5.44 -2.34
N THR A 51 -7.68 4.45 -1.46
CA THR A 51 -6.79 4.38 -0.30
C THR A 51 -5.33 4.36 -0.74
N PHE A 52 -4.97 3.54 -1.73
CA PHE A 52 -3.62 3.49 -2.30
C PHE A 52 -3.19 4.84 -2.89
N PHE A 53 -4.08 5.48 -3.65
CA PHE A 53 -3.82 6.81 -4.22
C PHE A 53 -3.62 7.87 -3.12
N LEU A 54 -4.48 7.90 -2.10
CA LEU A 54 -4.35 8.82 -0.97
C LEU A 54 -3.08 8.57 -0.15
N LEU A 55 -2.72 7.31 0.12
CA LEU A 55 -1.47 6.96 0.82
C LEU A 55 -0.24 7.40 0.01
N THR A 56 -0.27 7.24 -1.31
CA THR A 56 0.81 7.69 -2.20
C THR A 56 0.95 9.22 -2.16
N LEU A 57 -0.17 9.96 -2.24
CA LEU A 57 -0.16 11.42 -2.13
C LEU A 57 0.32 11.88 -0.75
N CYS A 58 -0.16 11.24 0.32
CA CYS A 58 0.31 11.52 1.68
C CYS A 58 1.81 11.28 1.81
N PHE A 59 2.33 10.19 1.24
CA PHE A 59 3.76 9.90 1.24
C PHE A 59 4.56 11.02 0.60
N TYR A 60 4.22 11.44 -0.62
CA TYR A 60 4.95 12.53 -1.29
C TYR A 60 4.77 13.89 -0.59
N TRP A 61 3.62 14.13 0.05
CA TRP A 61 3.42 15.31 0.89
C TRP A 61 4.34 15.31 2.12
N ILE A 62 4.52 14.17 2.79
CA ILE A 62 5.44 14.04 3.94
C ILE A 62 6.85 14.44 3.53
N LEU A 63 7.31 13.98 2.36
CA LEU A 63 8.66 14.25 1.87
C LEU A 63 8.93 15.75 1.66
N ASP A 64 7.90 16.53 1.34
CA ASP A 64 7.99 17.99 1.17
C ASP A 64 7.90 18.74 2.50
N THR A 65 7.32 18.13 3.54
CA THR A 65 7.00 18.78 4.83
C THR A 65 7.87 18.29 6.00
N SER A 66 9.20 18.32 5.82
CA SER A 66 10.20 18.00 6.85
C SER A 66 10.04 18.81 8.15
N SER A 67 9.52 20.04 8.05
CA SER A 67 9.28 20.94 9.19
C SER A 67 8.16 20.46 10.14
N LEU A 68 7.25 19.60 9.67
CA LEU A 68 6.11 19.09 10.43
C LEU A 68 6.49 17.89 11.32
N GLN A 69 7.44 17.06 10.88
CA GLN A 69 7.95 15.90 11.63
C GLN A 69 8.66 16.33 12.91
N LEU A 70 9.43 17.42 12.85
CA LEU A 70 10.14 18.00 14.00
C LEU A 70 9.16 18.49 15.08
N ALA A 71 7.98 18.98 14.69
CA ALA A 71 6.98 19.51 15.60
C ALA A 71 6.22 18.42 16.39
N LEU A 72 6.25 17.17 15.94
CA LEU A 72 5.53 16.04 16.54
C LEU A 72 6.43 14.94 17.12
N HIS A 73 7.76 15.06 17.00
CA HIS A 73 8.72 14.02 17.41
C HIS A 73 8.36 12.62 16.84
N ILE A 74 7.81 12.57 15.63
CA ILE A 74 7.54 11.30 14.96
C ILE A 74 8.84 10.81 14.35
N ASN A 75 9.21 9.56 14.62
CA ASN A 75 10.39 8.95 14.03
C ASN A 75 10.16 8.76 12.52
N ASP A 76 10.94 9.48 11.72
CA ASP A 76 10.91 9.47 10.26
C ASP A 76 10.99 8.04 9.69
N LYS A 77 11.87 7.20 10.23
CA LYS A 77 12.05 5.82 9.76
C LYS A 77 10.83 4.94 10.06
N ALA A 78 10.20 5.15 11.21
CA ALA A 78 8.96 4.45 11.55
C ALA A 78 7.81 4.87 10.62
N LEU A 79 7.82 6.12 10.18
CA LEU A 79 6.83 6.67 9.26
C LEU A 79 6.95 6.09 7.86
N HIS A 80 8.18 6.04 7.35
CA HIS A 80 8.54 5.36 6.11
C HIS A 80 8.09 3.89 6.14
N PHE A 81 8.45 3.16 7.20
CA PHE A 81 8.03 1.77 7.40
C PHE A 81 6.51 1.61 7.38
N LEU A 82 5.77 2.38 8.18
CA LEU A 82 4.32 2.24 8.30
C LEU A 82 3.60 2.61 7.01
N THR A 83 4.06 3.66 6.33
CA THR A 83 3.47 4.12 5.06
C THR A 83 3.64 3.06 3.99
N PHE A 84 4.86 2.53 3.82
CA PHE A 84 5.11 1.47 2.84
C PHE A 84 4.45 0.15 3.19
N PHE A 85 4.29 -0.16 4.48
CA PHE A 85 3.51 -1.31 4.92
C PHE A 85 2.05 -1.19 4.47
N LEU A 86 1.38 -0.08 4.79
CA LEU A 86 -0.04 0.12 4.45
C LEU A 86 -0.25 0.26 2.94
N LEU A 87 0.64 0.98 2.25
CA LEU A 87 0.61 1.15 0.81
C LEU A 87 0.70 -0.21 0.09
N THR A 88 1.67 -1.04 0.50
CA THR A 88 1.90 -2.37 -0.07
C THR A 88 0.76 -3.32 0.25
N LEU A 89 0.22 -3.27 1.47
CA LEU A 89 -0.96 -4.04 1.88
C LEU A 89 -2.14 -3.69 0.97
N CYS A 90 -2.47 -2.41 0.82
CA CYS A 90 -3.57 -1.98 -0.05
C CYS A 90 -3.34 -2.43 -1.49
N PHE A 91 -2.15 -2.18 -2.05
CA PHE A 91 -1.83 -2.54 -3.43
C PHE A 91 -1.96 -4.03 -3.72
N TYR A 92 -1.47 -4.89 -2.81
CA TYR A 92 -1.57 -6.34 -2.96
C TYR A 92 -3.03 -6.81 -3.12
N TRP A 93 -3.96 -6.21 -2.37
CA TRP A 93 -5.38 -6.58 -2.38
C TRP A 93 -6.20 -5.91 -3.49
N ILE A 94 -5.68 -4.87 -4.17
CA ILE A 94 -6.29 -4.31 -5.38
C ILE A 94 -6.23 -5.31 -6.54
N LEU A 95 -5.06 -5.93 -6.76
CA LEU A 95 -4.79 -6.72 -7.96
C LEU A 95 -5.59 -8.03 -7.99
N ASP A 96 -6.48 -8.17 -8.99
CA ASP A 96 -7.19 -9.41 -9.30
C ASP A 96 -6.46 -10.18 -10.41
N THR A 97 -5.36 -10.83 -10.05
CA THR A 97 -4.60 -11.69 -10.97
C THR A 97 -4.03 -12.91 -10.25
N SER A 98 -3.24 -13.72 -10.95
CA SER A 98 -2.63 -14.91 -10.35
C SER A 98 -1.68 -14.51 -9.23
N ARG A 99 -1.57 -15.37 -8.20
CA ARG A 99 -0.74 -15.10 -7.01
C ARG A 99 0.69 -14.73 -7.36
N ARG A 100 1.28 -15.38 -8.37
CA ARG A 100 2.64 -15.09 -8.85
C ARG A 100 2.73 -13.71 -9.49
N ARG A 101 1.74 -13.33 -10.31
CA ARG A 101 1.69 -12.01 -10.93
C ARG A 101 1.47 -10.91 -9.90
N THR A 102 0.54 -11.10 -8.96
CA THR A 102 0.31 -10.16 -7.85
C THR A 102 1.60 -9.94 -7.07
N LEU A 103 2.30 -11.01 -6.67
CA LEU A 103 3.57 -10.89 -5.95
C LEU A 103 4.63 -10.13 -6.74
N ASN A 104 4.84 -10.50 -8.00
CA ASN A 104 5.84 -9.85 -8.84
C ASN A 104 5.52 -8.37 -9.05
N LEU A 105 4.26 -8.02 -9.31
CA LEU A 105 3.83 -6.65 -9.50
C LEU A 105 3.95 -5.84 -8.21
N THR A 106 3.52 -6.39 -7.07
CA THR A 106 3.63 -5.71 -5.77
C THR A 106 5.10 -5.45 -5.40
N LEU A 107 5.98 -6.43 -5.56
CA LEU A 107 7.41 -6.24 -5.28
C LEU A 107 8.06 -5.25 -6.25
N SER A 108 7.70 -5.31 -7.54
CA SER A 108 8.25 -4.40 -8.55
C SER A 108 7.79 -2.96 -8.33
N VAL A 109 6.49 -2.74 -8.06
CA VAL A 109 5.92 -1.41 -7.92
C VAL A 109 6.18 -0.84 -6.52
N CYS A 110 5.78 -1.55 -5.46
CA CYS A 110 5.85 -1.01 -4.10
C CYS A 110 7.25 -1.07 -3.51
N THR A 111 7.97 -2.17 -3.68
CA THR A 111 9.31 -2.33 -3.05
C THR A 111 10.41 -1.70 -3.90
N ALA A 112 10.49 -2.03 -5.19
CA ALA A 112 11.56 -1.50 -6.04
C ALA A 112 11.26 -0.07 -6.52
N LEU A 113 10.19 0.15 -7.27
CA LEU A 113 9.95 1.45 -7.90
C LEU A 113 9.62 2.54 -6.88
N LEU A 114 8.67 2.29 -5.98
CA LEU A 114 8.30 3.24 -4.94
C LEU A 114 9.30 3.21 -3.78
N GLY A 115 9.61 2.05 -3.20
CA GLY A 115 10.40 1.97 -1.96
C GLY A 115 11.87 2.36 -2.11
N VAL A 116 12.49 1.99 -3.22
CA VAL A 116 13.87 2.37 -3.54
C VAL A 116 13.89 3.62 -4.40
N GLY A 117 13.08 3.66 -5.47
CA GLY A 117 13.09 4.76 -6.44
C GLY A 117 12.66 6.11 -5.85
N SER A 118 11.79 6.15 -4.82
CA SER A 118 11.42 7.41 -4.19
C SER A 118 12.60 8.11 -3.52
N GLU A 119 13.60 7.37 -3.03
CA GLU A 119 14.78 7.94 -2.39
C GLU A 119 15.71 8.59 -3.42
N PHE A 120 15.93 7.89 -4.53
CA PHE A 120 16.69 8.45 -5.65
C PHE A 120 16.00 9.68 -6.24
N LEU A 121 14.67 9.66 -6.39
CA LEU A 121 13.91 10.80 -6.87
C LEU A 121 14.00 12.00 -5.92
N GLN A 122 13.92 11.77 -4.61
CA GLN A 122 14.10 12.84 -3.61
C GLN A 122 15.46 13.50 -3.72
N ALA A 123 16.53 12.72 -3.83
CA ALA A 123 17.90 13.24 -3.95
C ALA A 123 18.12 14.07 -5.23
N ILE A 124 17.30 13.87 -6.27
CA ILE A 124 17.36 14.61 -7.54
C ILE A 124 16.47 15.86 -7.51
N LEU A 125 15.37 15.82 -6.75
CA LEU A 125 14.41 16.92 -6.68
C LEU A 125 14.90 18.03 -5.75
N PRO A 126 14.63 19.31 -6.07
CA PRO A 126 15.01 20.45 -5.23
C PRO A 126 14.06 20.61 -4.03
N ASN A 127 13.93 19.57 -3.21
CA ASN A 127 13.08 19.52 -2.01
C ASN A 127 13.87 19.72 -0.70
N GLY A 128 15.20 19.84 -0.78
CA GLY A 128 16.08 20.02 0.38
C GLY A 128 16.25 18.78 1.25
N ARG A 129 15.97 17.58 0.72
CA ARG A 129 16.27 16.30 1.39
C ARG A 129 17.44 15.59 0.71
N ASP A 130 18.37 15.13 1.52
CA ASP A 130 19.51 14.32 1.07
C ASP A 130 19.14 12.84 1.03
N PHE A 131 19.87 12.08 0.22
CA PHE A 131 19.75 10.63 0.14
C PHE A 131 20.08 9.96 1.49
N ASP A 132 19.17 9.11 1.99
CA ASP A 132 19.34 8.29 3.18
C ASP A 132 19.01 6.82 2.93
N ALA A 133 20.03 5.96 3.05
CA ALA A 133 19.87 4.51 2.89
C ALA A 133 18.96 3.88 3.96
N TYR A 134 18.83 4.50 5.14
CA TYR A 134 17.92 4.00 6.19
C TYR A 134 16.44 4.24 5.85
N ASP A 135 16.11 5.24 5.01
CA ASP A 135 14.74 5.43 4.51
C ASP A 135 14.37 4.33 3.50
N ILE A 136 15.29 3.98 2.61
CA ILE A 136 15.13 2.81 1.73
C ILE A 136 14.92 1.54 2.57
N LEU A 137 15.74 1.34 3.60
CA LEU A 137 15.61 0.17 4.46
C LEU A 137 14.23 0.11 5.12
N ALA A 138 13.76 1.23 5.68
CA ALA A 138 12.43 1.32 6.28
C ALA A 138 11.31 1.00 5.26
N ASN A 139 11.37 1.58 4.06
CA ASN A 139 10.41 1.33 2.99
C ASN A 139 10.38 -0.15 2.56
N VAL A 140 11.56 -0.74 2.37
CA VAL A 140 11.71 -2.14 1.96
C VAL A 140 11.20 -3.07 3.05
N VAL A 141 11.59 -2.86 4.31
CA VAL A 141 11.13 -3.69 5.43
C VAL A 141 9.62 -3.59 5.63
N GLY A 142 9.04 -2.39 5.49
CA GLY A 142 7.59 -2.18 5.54
C GLY A 142 6.85 -2.94 4.44
N SER A 143 7.30 -2.79 3.19
CA SER A 143 6.67 -3.48 2.05
C SER A 143 6.79 -5.00 2.12
N LEU A 144 7.96 -5.54 2.50
CA LEU A 144 8.14 -6.99 2.64
C LEU A 144 7.31 -7.58 3.79
N ALA A 145 7.17 -6.86 4.91
CA ALA A 145 6.30 -7.27 6.00
C ALA A 145 4.83 -7.36 5.55
N ALA A 146 4.36 -6.39 4.76
CA ALA A 146 3.01 -6.40 4.21
C ALA A 146 2.78 -7.54 3.20
N VAL A 147 3.74 -7.81 2.31
CA VAL A 147 3.69 -8.97 1.39
C VAL A 147 3.67 -10.29 2.17
N GLY A 148 4.53 -10.43 3.19
CA GLY A 148 4.57 -11.62 4.03
C GLY A 148 3.23 -11.87 4.74
N LEU A 149 2.66 -10.83 5.35
CA LEU A 149 1.35 -10.91 5.99
C LEU A 149 0.24 -11.27 4.98
N SER A 150 0.23 -10.62 3.82
CA SER A 150 -0.82 -10.80 2.81
C SER A 150 -0.77 -12.20 2.20
N THR A 151 0.42 -12.71 1.88
CA THR A 151 0.60 -14.07 1.36
C THR A 151 0.23 -15.14 2.38
N TRP A 152 0.62 -14.95 3.65
CA TRP A 152 0.23 -15.84 4.73
C TRP A 152 -1.30 -15.88 4.91
N TYR A 153 -1.95 -14.72 4.95
CA TYR A 153 -3.40 -14.62 5.07
C TYR A 153 -4.13 -15.23 3.87
N HIS A 154 -3.69 -14.93 2.65
CA HIS A 154 -4.25 -15.50 1.42
C HIS A 154 -4.17 -17.03 1.42
N LYS A 155 -3.02 -17.61 1.86
CA LYS A 155 -2.86 -19.06 1.99
C LYS A 155 -3.85 -19.65 3.01
N ARG A 156 -3.94 -19.05 4.20
CA ARG A 156 -4.86 -19.49 5.26
C ARG A 156 -6.33 -19.41 4.83
N MET A 157 -6.71 -18.37 4.08
CA MET A 157 -8.07 -18.22 3.56
C MET A 157 -8.42 -19.35 2.57
N VAL A 158 -7.50 -19.68 1.66
CA VAL A 158 -7.70 -20.76 0.68
C VAL A 158 -7.78 -22.13 1.38
N GLU A 159 -6.93 -22.39 2.36
CA GLU A 159 -6.98 -23.61 3.18
C GLU A 159 -8.34 -23.77 3.88
N ARG A 160 -8.86 -22.71 4.50
CA ARG A 160 -10.19 -22.71 5.13
C ARG A 160 -11.31 -22.99 4.12
N LYS A 161 -11.25 -22.39 2.92
CA LYS A 161 -12.24 -22.63 1.85
C LYS A 161 -12.22 -24.09 1.39
N ARG A 162 -11.03 -24.69 1.23
CA ARG A 162 -10.87 -26.11 0.87
C ARG A 162 -11.44 -27.04 1.94
N LEU A 163 -11.15 -26.77 3.21
CA LEU A 163 -11.68 -27.56 4.33
C LEU A 163 -13.22 -27.48 4.41
N ARG A 164 -13.82 -26.31 4.18
CA ARG A 164 -15.29 -26.15 4.16
C ARG A 164 -15.95 -26.93 3.02
N LYS A 165 -15.34 -26.95 1.82
CA LYS A 165 -15.83 -27.75 0.69
C LYS A 165 -15.76 -29.26 1.00
N ASN A 166 -14.66 -29.72 1.60
CA ASN A 166 -14.50 -31.13 1.96
C ASN A 166 -15.43 -31.60 3.10
N TYR A 167 -15.75 -30.74 4.08
CA TYR A 167 -16.69 -31.07 5.16
C TYR A 167 -18.16 -30.99 4.74
N SER A 168 -18.49 -30.21 3.70
CA SER A 168 -19.85 -30.12 3.14
C SER A 168 -20.21 -31.29 2.24
N ALA A 169 -19.28 -32.20 1.95
CA ALA A 169 -19.57 -33.48 1.31
C ALA A 169 -20.23 -34.42 2.32
N VAL A 170 -21.49 -34.11 2.69
CA VAL A 170 -22.41 -35.13 3.20
C VAL A 170 -22.69 -36.06 2.02
N PRO A 171 -22.43 -37.37 2.12
CA PRO A 171 -22.74 -38.30 1.04
C PRO A 171 -24.26 -38.44 0.94
N GLY A 172 -24.88 -37.73 0.00
CA GLY A 172 -26.33 -37.80 -0.18
C GLY A 172 -26.99 -36.81 -1.13
N GLU A 173 -26.28 -35.98 -1.89
CA GLU A 173 -26.91 -35.25 -3.01
C GLU A 173 -25.92 -35.09 -4.16
N ASP A 174 -26.34 -35.59 -5.31
CA ASP A 174 -25.55 -35.87 -6.50
C ASP A 174 -25.37 -34.62 -7.37
N GLY A 175 -24.22 -34.53 -8.05
CA GLY A 175 -23.90 -33.53 -9.09
C GLY A 175 -23.53 -32.17 -8.49
N ASP A 176 -22.30 -31.67 -8.57
CA ASP A 176 -21.49 -31.52 -9.76
C ASP A 176 -20.01 -31.47 -9.34
N MET A 177 -19.22 -32.45 -9.81
CA MET A 177 -17.76 -32.40 -9.67
C MET A 177 -17.17 -31.45 -10.72
N ASP A 178 -17.24 -30.15 -10.48
CA ASP A 178 -16.36 -29.18 -11.17
C ASP A 178 -14.96 -29.23 -10.54
N LEU A 179 -14.26 -30.32 -10.86
CA LEU A 179 -12.82 -30.49 -10.73
C LEU A 179 -12.11 -29.73 -11.87
N GLU A 180 -12.22 -28.40 -11.90
CA GLU A 180 -11.39 -27.58 -12.79
C GLU A 180 -10.00 -27.38 -12.17
N LEU A 181 -9.19 -28.43 -12.33
CA LEU A 181 -7.77 -28.48 -12.00
C LEU A 181 -6.98 -27.74 -13.09
N GLY A 182 -6.80 -26.42 -12.94
CA GLY A 182 -6.24 -25.59 -14.01
C GLY A 182 -5.36 -24.42 -13.56
N GLU A 183 -4.35 -24.65 -12.72
CA GLU A 183 -3.20 -23.75 -12.65
C GLU A 183 -1.89 -24.56 -12.62
N GLY A 184 -1.42 -24.90 -13.82
CA GLY A 184 -0.14 -25.55 -14.10
C GLY A 184 0.48 -24.93 -15.35
N SER A 185 1.44 -24.04 -15.13
CA SER A 185 2.36 -23.53 -16.15
C SER A 185 3.21 -24.66 -16.75
N GLY A 186 3.29 -24.72 -18.09
CA GLY A 186 4.46 -25.25 -18.82
C GLY A 186 4.35 -26.67 -19.39
N ALA A 187 3.84 -26.80 -20.62
CA ALA A 187 4.21 -27.90 -21.50
C ALA A 187 5.26 -27.37 -22.49
N GLN A 188 6.49 -27.79 -22.23
CA GLN A 188 7.71 -27.58 -23.00
C GLN A 188 7.62 -28.32 -24.35
N GLU A 189 8.16 -27.71 -25.39
CA GLU A 189 8.36 -28.30 -26.73
C GLU A 189 9.02 -29.69 -26.66
N SER A 190 8.53 -30.61 -27.50
CA SER A 190 9.29 -31.78 -27.97
C SER A 190 8.62 -32.40 -29.21
N GLY A 191 9.23 -32.23 -30.39
CA GLY A 191 9.12 -33.05 -31.61
C GLY A 191 7.74 -33.07 -32.30
N VAL A 192 7.59 -32.66 -33.56
CA VAL A 192 8.29 -33.07 -34.80
C VAL A 192 8.33 -31.91 -35.78
#